data_AF-A0A0F7XZ44-F1
#
_entry.id   AF-A0A0F7XZ44-F1
#
_cell.length_a   1.000
_cell.length_b   1.000
_cell.length_c   1.000
_cell.angle_alpha   90.00
_cell.angle_beta   90.00
_cell.angle_gamma   90.00
#
_symmetry.space_group_name_H-M   'P 1'
#
loop_
_entity.id
_entity.type
_entity.pdbx_description
1 polymer ?
#
loop_
_entity_poly.entity_id
_entity_poly.type
_entity_poly.pdbx_seq_one_letter_code
_entity_poly.pdbx_strand_id
1 'polypeptide(L)'
;MWIDRLLQGLLDTLLMVGVSSLVALVVGVPMAVLLVTSDKGGIFEAAALNRVLGAIVNLFRSIPFLILMVALIPFTRLVVGTTYGVWAAVVPLTIAATPFFARIAEVSLREVDHGLIEAAQAMGCRRWHIVWHVLLPEALPGIVGGFTITLVTLINSSAMAGAIGAGGLGDIAYRYGYQRFDSQIMLTVIVMLVALVAVIQLGGDRLAKGLNKR
;
A
#
# COMPACT_ATOMS: atom_id res chain seq x y z
N MET A 1 14.11 -25.91 14.78
CA MET A 1 14.88 -24.75 15.28
C MET A 1 15.02 -23.62 14.25
N TRP A 2 15.53 -23.86 13.03
CA TRP A 2 15.56 -22.83 11.96
C TRP A 2 14.24 -22.68 11.20
N ILE A 3 13.57 -23.80 10.93
CA ILE A 3 12.27 -23.82 10.26
C ILE A 3 11.26 -22.99 11.05
N ASP A 4 11.20 -23.17 12.37
CA ASP A 4 10.30 -22.42 13.26
C ASP A 4 10.56 -20.91 13.20
N ARG A 5 11.85 -20.51 13.15
CA ARG A 5 12.24 -19.10 13.02
C ARG A 5 11.85 -18.51 11.67
N LEU A 6 12.09 -19.24 10.58
CA LEU A 6 11.70 -18.79 9.23
C LEU A 6 10.19 -18.69 9.10
N LEU A 7 9.45 -19.62 9.69
CA LEU A 7 8.00 -19.60 9.69
C LEU A 7 7.45 -18.45 10.54
N GLN A 8 8.03 -18.19 11.71
CA GLN A 8 7.69 -17.00 12.50
C GLN A 8 8.02 -15.71 11.74
N GLY A 9 9.20 -15.63 11.10
CA GLY A 9 9.58 -14.47 10.30
C GLY A 9 8.64 -14.26 9.11
N LEU A 10 8.16 -15.32 8.48
CA LEU A 10 7.15 -15.24 7.42
C LEU A 10 5.83 -14.69 7.97
N LEU A 11 5.36 -15.20 9.11
CA LEU A 11 4.14 -14.73 9.77
C LEU A 11 4.24 -13.25 10.16
N ASP A 12 5.36 -12.83 10.75
CA ASP A 12 5.62 -11.44 11.10
C ASP A 12 5.58 -10.53 9.86
N THR A 13 6.21 -10.96 8.75
CA THR A 13 6.13 -10.23 7.46
C THR A 13 4.69 -10.14 6.96
N LEU A 14 3.94 -11.25 6.98
CA LEU A 14 2.54 -11.28 6.56
C LEU A 14 1.65 -10.40 7.43
N LEU A 15 1.90 -10.35 8.75
CA LEU A 15 1.17 -9.48 9.67
C LEU A 15 1.46 -8.00 9.39
N MET A 16 2.74 -7.64 9.24
CA MET A 16 3.13 -6.27 8.89
C MET A 16 2.47 -5.82 7.60
N VAL A 17 2.63 -6.61 6.53
CA VAL A 17 2.10 -6.28 5.21
C VAL A 17 0.57 -6.31 5.19
N GLY A 18 -0.03 -7.32 5.79
CA GLY A 18 -1.49 -7.52 5.82
C GLY A 18 -2.22 -6.40 6.55
N VAL A 19 -1.78 -6.06 7.76
CA VAL A 19 -2.41 -4.97 8.53
C VAL A 19 -2.20 -3.63 7.85
N SER A 20 -0.97 -3.31 7.43
CA SER A 20 -0.68 -2.02 6.79
C SER A 20 -1.37 -1.85 5.45
N SER A 21 -1.45 -2.92 4.65
CA SER A 21 -2.16 -2.89 3.36
C SER A 21 -3.66 -2.75 3.53
N LEU A 22 -4.27 -3.41 4.53
CA LEU A 22 -5.70 -3.26 4.81
C LEU A 22 -6.04 -1.81 5.17
N VAL A 23 -5.25 -1.18 6.04
CA VAL A 23 -5.46 0.24 6.38
C VAL A 23 -5.21 1.13 5.16
N ALA A 24 -4.15 0.87 4.39
CA ALA A 24 -3.88 1.60 3.15
C ALA A 24 -5.01 1.48 2.14
N LEU A 25 -5.68 0.32 2.03
CA LEU A 25 -6.84 0.13 1.17
C LEU A 25 -8.03 0.96 1.67
N VAL A 26 -8.38 0.81 2.95
CA VAL A 26 -9.55 1.46 3.57
C VAL A 26 -9.42 2.98 3.57
N VAL A 27 -8.22 3.52 3.75
CA VAL A 27 -7.99 4.97 3.79
C VAL A 27 -7.59 5.53 2.42
N GLY A 28 -6.81 4.76 1.65
CA GLY A 28 -6.28 5.19 0.36
C GLY A 28 -7.32 5.24 -0.75
N VAL A 29 -8.31 4.32 -0.79
CA VAL A 29 -9.41 4.42 -1.78
C VAL A 29 -10.23 5.70 -1.57
N PRO A 30 -10.75 6.01 -0.37
CA PRO A 30 -11.43 7.28 -0.14
C PRO A 30 -10.56 8.50 -0.45
N MET A 31 -9.27 8.46 -0.09
CA MET A 31 -8.35 9.56 -0.39
C MET A 31 -8.17 9.76 -1.90
N ALA A 32 -8.04 8.69 -2.66
CA ALA A 32 -7.97 8.74 -4.13
C ALA A 32 -9.25 9.30 -4.75
N VAL A 33 -10.41 8.84 -4.27
CA VAL A 33 -11.72 9.35 -4.72
C VAL A 33 -11.86 10.83 -4.42
N LEU A 34 -11.46 11.29 -3.22
CA LEU A 34 -11.47 12.70 -2.88
C LEU A 34 -10.53 13.51 -3.79
N LEU A 35 -9.32 13.01 -4.08
CA LEU A 35 -8.37 13.67 -4.98
C LEU A 35 -8.88 13.79 -6.42
N VAL A 36 -9.63 12.81 -6.92
CA VAL A 36 -10.19 12.89 -8.28
C VAL A 36 -11.45 13.77 -8.31
N THR A 37 -12.35 13.59 -7.35
CA THR A 37 -13.64 14.29 -7.36
C THR A 37 -13.56 15.76 -6.97
N SER A 38 -12.56 16.15 -6.17
CA SER A 38 -12.34 17.54 -5.75
C SER A 38 -11.51 18.38 -6.71
N ASP A 39 -11.04 17.79 -7.81
CA ASP A 39 -10.26 18.49 -8.82
C ASP A 39 -11.11 19.55 -9.56
N LYS A 40 -10.45 20.46 -10.27
CA LYS A 40 -11.12 21.49 -11.08
C LYS A 40 -11.97 20.84 -12.16
N GLY A 41 -13.26 21.19 -12.24
CA GLY A 41 -14.22 20.52 -13.13
C GLY A 41 -14.63 19.11 -12.67
N GLY A 42 -14.24 18.69 -11.46
CA GLY A 42 -14.65 17.44 -10.85
C GLY A 42 -16.07 17.48 -10.28
N ILE A 43 -16.61 16.29 -9.97
CA ILE A 43 -17.99 16.10 -9.47
C ILE A 43 -18.26 16.91 -8.19
N PHE A 44 -17.24 17.09 -7.34
CA PHE A 44 -17.27 17.82 -6.07
C PHE A 44 -16.13 18.83 -5.99
N GLU A 45 -16.04 19.72 -6.99
CA GLU A 45 -14.96 20.71 -7.09
C GLU A 45 -14.66 21.43 -5.75
N ALA A 46 -13.43 21.24 -5.27
CA ALA A 46 -12.92 21.86 -4.06
C ALA A 46 -11.40 22.06 -4.19
N ALA A 47 -11.00 22.99 -5.06
CA ALA A 47 -9.60 23.21 -5.45
C ALA A 47 -8.65 23.53 -4.27
N ALA A 48 -9.15 24.04 -3.16
CA ALA A 48 -8.35 24.23 -1.94
C ALA A 48 -8.07 22.89 -1.23
N LEU A 49 -9.12 22.09 -1.02
CA LEU A 49 -9.01 20.75 -0.42
C LEU A 49 -8.10 19.85 -1.27
N ASN A 50 -8.29 19.86 -2.59
CA ASN A 50 -7.49 19.09 -3.51
C ASN A 50 -5.99 19.42 -3.40
N ARG A 51 -5.65 20.71 -3.41
CA ARG A 51 -4.26 21.17 -3.27
C ARG A 51 -3.64 20.76 -1.94
N VAL A 52 -4.38 20.88 -0.83
CA VAL A 52 -3.89 20.49 0.50
C VAL A 52 -3.68 18.98 0.58
N LEU A 53 -4.68 18.18 0.17
CA LEU A 53 -4.56 16.71 0.17
C LEU A 53 -3.42 16.25 -0.74
N GLY A 54 -3.33 16.81 -1.96
CA GLY A 54 -2.25 16.51 -2.90
C GLY A 54 -0.87 16.87 -2.34
N ALA A 55 -0.75 18.02 -1.67
CA ALA A 55 0.51 18.41 -1.01
C ALA A 55 0.89 17.43 0.11
N ILE A 56 -0.05 17.01 0.95
CA ILE A 56 0.17 16.01 2.01
C ILE A 56 0.63 14.68 1.40
N VAL A 57 -0.07 14.18 0.38
CA VAL A 57 0.29 12.93 -0.31
C VAL A 57 1.69 13.01 -0.91
N ASN A 58 2.02 14.12 -1.57
CA ASN A 58 3.35 14.31 -2.17
C ASN A 58 4.46 14.50 -1.13
N LEU A 59 4.16 15.09 0.03
CA LEU A 59 5.10 15.22 1.13
C LEU A 59 5.50 13.84 1.67
N PHE A 60 4.52 12.99 2.01
CA PHE A 60 4.84 11.66 2.54
C PHE A 60 5.52 10.76 1.50
N ARG A 61 5.15 10.87 0.22
CA ARG A 61 5.75 10.08 -0.86
C ARG A 61 7.17 10.50 -1.22
N SER A 62 7.55 11.73 -0.94
CA SER A 62 8.90 12.24 -1.26
C SER A 62 9.94 11.84 -0.21
N ILE A 63 9.52 11.44 0.99
CA ILE A 63 10.42 10.97 2.05
C ILE A 63 10.72 9.47 1.84
N PRO A 64 12.00 9.07 1.68
CA PRO A 64 12.38 7.66 1.61
C PRO A 64 11.88 6.88 2.83
N PHE A 65 11.39 5.65 2.61
CA PHE A 65 10.75 4.84 3.66
C PHE A 65 11.60 4.71 4.93
N LEU A 66 12.91 4.44 4.79
CA LEU A 66 13.82 4.31 5.93
C LEU A 66 13.88 5.61 6.76
N ILE A 67 13.97 6.77 6.10
CA ILE A 67 14.00 8.07 6.77
C ILE A 67 12.67 8.35 7.46
N LEU A 68 11.55 8.08 6.79
CA LEU A 68 10.21 8.22 7.35
C LEU A 68 10.00 7.34 8.59
N MET A 69 10.45 6.09 8.53
CA MET A 69 10.36 5.14 9.65
C MET A 69 11.09 5.66 10.88
N VAL A 70 12.32 6.16 10.71
CA VAL A 70 13.11 6.73 11.81
C VAL A 70 12.46 8.03 12.33
N ALA A 71 11.98 8.90 11.45
CA ALA A 71 11.29 10.13 11.83
C ALA A 71 10.00 9.88 12.63
N LEU A 72 9.33 8.75 12.39
CA LEU A 72 8.11 8.36 13.07
C LEU A 72 8.32 7.63 14.41
N ILE A 73 9.55 7.30 14.82
CA ILE A 73 9.82 6.62 16.11
C ILE A 73 9.08 7.24 17.31
N PRO A 74 9.11 8.57 17.57
CA PRO A 74 8.39 9.14 18.72
C PRO A 74 6.88 8.96 18.60
N PHE A 75 6.33 9.09 17.39
CA PHE A 75 4.90 8.87 17.12
C PHE A 75 4.51 7.40 17.27
N THR A 76 5.31 6.49 16.75
CA THR A 76 5.12 5.04 16.89
C THR A 76 5.10 4.64 18.37
N ARG A 77 6.03 5.16 19.18
CA ARG A 77 6.04 4.91 20.62
C ARG A 77 4.77 5.44 21.29
N LEU A 78 4.26 6.60 20.88
CA LEU A 78 3.03 7.14 21.43
C LEU A 78 1.81 6.26 21.13
N VAL A 79 1.73 5.71 19.91
CA VAL A 79 0.58 4.92 19.44
C VAL A 79 0.62 3.47 19.97
N VAL A 80 1.79 2.84 19.94
CA VAL A 80 1.95 1.39 20.21
C VAL A 80 2.61 1.12 21.56
N GLY A 81 3.25 2.12 22.17
CA GLY A 81 4.01 1.97 23.41
C GLY A 81 5.43 1.45 23.21
N THR A 82 5.82 1.03 22.00
CA THR A 82 7.14 0.45 21.70
C THR A 82 7.75 1.05 20.43
N THR A 83 9.06 0.86 20.25
CA THR A 83 9.82 1.33 19.07
C THR A 83 10.36 0.18 18.21
N TYR A 84 10.12 -1.06 18.63
CA TYR A 84 10.62 -2.28 17.99
C TYR A 84 9.51 -3.34 17.92
N GLY A 85 9.69 -4.31 17.03
CA GLY A 85 8.76 -5.39 16.78
C GLY A 85 7.70 -5.07 15.72
N VAL A 86 6.90 -6.10 15.42
CA VAL A 86 5.91 -6.11 14.32
C VAL A 86 4.96 -4.92 14.40
N TRP A 87 4.35 -4.69 15.56
CA TRP A 87 3.37 -3.61 15.75
C TRP A 87 3.97 -2.22 15.62
N ALA A 88 5.24 -2.02 16.04
CA ALA A 88 5.93 -0.76 15.86
C ALA A 88 6.21 -0.47 14.38
N ALA A 89 6.45 -1.50 13.56
CA ALA A 89 6.68 -1.34 12.13
C ALA A 89 5.40 -1.11 11.31
N VAL A 90 4.26 -1.64 11.77
CA VAL A 90 2.95 -1.42 11.12
C VAL A 90 2.64 0.07 10.98
N VAL A 91 2.94 0.90 11.98
CA VAL A 91 2.64 2.34 11.96
C VAL A 91 3.30 3.08 10.79
N PRO A 92 4.65 3.09 10.65
CA PRO A 92 5.31 3.75 9.53
C PRO A 92 5.01 3.09 8.19
N LEU A 93 4.82 1.77 8.13
CA LEU A 93 4.41 1.07 6.91
C LEU A 93 3.04 1.56 6.42
N THR A 94 2.07 1.70 7.31
CA THR A 94 0.73 2.22 7.00
C THR A 94 0.79 3.67 6.54
N ILE A 95 1.53 4.53 7.25
CA ILE A 95 1.66 5.96 6.91
C ILE A 95 2.34 6.15 5.55
N ALA A 96 3.32 5.31 5.21
CA ALA A 96 3.98 5.33 3.91
C ALA A 96 3.07 4.79 2.78
N ALA A 97 2.41 3.66 3.02
CA ALA A 97 1.64 2.95 1.99
C ALA A 97 0.33 3.66 1.62
N THR A 98 -0.32 4.33 2.58
CA THR A 98 -1.60 5.01 2.34
C THR A 98 -1.53 6.08 1.24
N PRO A 99 -0.63 7.10 1.31
CA PRO A 99 -0.52 8.10 0.25
C PRO A 99 0.05 7.53 -1.05
N PHE A 100 0.94 6.54 -0.96
CA PHE A 100 1.46 5.84 -2.13
C PHE A 100 0.33 5.16 -2.93
N PHE A 101 -0.49 4.35 -2.24
CA PHE A 101 -1.61 3.67 -2.85
C PHE A 101 -2.71 4.63 -3.30
N ALA A 102 -3.02 5.66 -2.50
CA ALA A 102 -3.98 6.69 -2.88
C ALA A 102 -3.63 7.33 -4.23
N ARG A 103 -2.34 7.61 -4.48
CA ARG A 103 -1.91 8.15 -5.77
C ARG A 103 -2.06 7.14 -6.91
N ILE A 104 -1.80 5.86 -6.68
CA ILE A 104 -1.98 4.83 -7.71
C ILE A 104 -3.47 4.68 -8.05
N ALA A 105 -4.33 4.58 -7.04
CA ALA A 105 -5.77 4.52 -7.22
C ALA A 105 -6.31 5.81 -7.89
N GLU A 106 -5.74 6.97 -7.60
CA GLU A 106 -6.08 8.24 -8.26
C GLU A 106 -5.81 8.17 -9.77
N VAL A 107 -4.66 7.59 -10.17
CA VAL A 107 -4.33 7.40 -11.60
C VAL A 107 -5.36 6.48 -12.26
N SER A 108 -5.68 5.34 -11.65
CA SER A 108 -6.69 4.41 -12.20
C SER A 108 -8.09 5.03 -12.30
N LEU A 109 -8.48 5.87 -11.34
CA LEU A 109 -9.76 6.59 -11.37
C LEU A 109 -9.79 7.64 -12.48
N ARG A 110 -8.65 8.27 -12.81
CA ARG A 110 -8.54 9.27 -13.90
C ARG A 110 -8.49 8.63 -15.29
N GLU A 111 -8.17 7.34 -15.39
CA GLU A 111 -8.20 6.59 -16.65
C GLU A 111 -9.63 6.19 -17.07
N VAL A 112 -10.62 6.38 -16.19
CA VAL A 112 -12.03 6.15 -16.51
C VAL A 112 -12.50 7.16 -17.56
N ASP A 113 -13.18 6.67 -18.60
CA ASP A 113 -13.67 7.50 -19.69
C ASP A 113 -14.64 8.59 -19.18
N HIS A 114 -14.32 9.84 -19.49
CA HIS A 114 -15.15 10.99 -19.16
C HIS A 114 -16.54 10.90 -19.80
N GLY A 115 -16.67 10.25 -20.97
CA GLY A 115 -17.95 10.01 -21.63
C GLY A 115 -18.91 9.16 -20.79
N LEU A 116 -18.41 8.21 -19.99
CA LEU A 116 -19.24 7.44 -19.05
C LEU A 116 -19.78 8.31 -17.93
N ILE A 117 -18.97 9.26 -17.45
CA ILE A 117 -19.35 10.22 -16.41
C ILE A 117 -20.42 11.18 -16.95
N GLU A 118 -20.22 11.73 -18.14
CA GLU A 118 -21.18 12.63 -18.80
C GLU A 118 -22.51 11.93 -19.12
N ALA A 119 -22.45 10.68 -19.62
CA ALA A 119 -23.65 9.88 -19.86
C ALA A 119 -24.44 9.65 -18.56
N ALA A 120 -23.75 9.33 -17.45
CA ALA A 120 -24.40 9.17 -16.15
C ALA A 120 -25.03 10.48 -15.64
N GLN A 121 -24.38 11.63 -15.89
CA GLN A 121 -24.94 12.95 -15.57
C GLN A 121 -26.18 13.26 -16.42
N ALA A 122 -26.15 12.96 -17.72
CA ALA A 122 -27.28 13.16 -18.64
C ALA A 122 -28.51 12.31 -18.27
N MET A 123 -28.28 11.12 -17.70
CA MET A 123 -29.33 10.26 -17.13
C MET A 123 -29.90 10.79 -15.79
N GLY A 124 -29.39 11.89 -15.26
CA GLY A 124 -29.84 12.48 -14.00
C GLY A 124 -29.32 11.75 -12.74
N CYS A 125 -28.26 10.94 -12.87
CA CYS A 125 -27.68 10.27 -11.70
C CYS A 125 -27.15 11.30 -10.71
N ARG A 126 -27.47 11.10 -9.42
CA ARG A 126 -26.89 11.91 -8.35
C ARG A 126 -25.37 11.74 -8.34
N ARG A 127 -24.64 12.82 -8.05
CA ARG A 127 -23.17 12.86 -7.94
C ARG A 127 -22.56 11.67 -7.21
N TRP A 128 -23.15 11.28 -6.08
CA TRP A 128 -22.61 10.17 -5.29
C TRP A 128 -22.85 8.80 -5.95
N HIS A 129 -23.94 8.65 -6.69
CA HIS A 129 -24.23 7.42 -7.45
C HIS A 129 -23.23 7.24 -8.59
N ILE A 130 -22.81 8.33 -9.24
CA ILE A 130 -21.80 8.27 -10.31
C ILE A 130 -20.50 7.69 -9.76
N VAL A 131 -20.05 8.11 -8.58
CA VAL A 131 -18.79 7.56 -8.05
C VAL A 131 -18.93 6.08 -7.69
N TRP A 132 -20.00 5.70 -6.99
CA TRP A 132 -20.19 4.31 -6.53
C TRP A 132 -20.53 3.32 -7.64
N HIS A 133 -21.23 3.75 -8.68
CA HIS A 133 -21.77 2.86 -9.71
C HIS A 133 -21.09 2.99 -11.08
N VAL A 134 -20.31 4.05 -11.31
CA VAL A 134 -19.61 4.29 -12.58
C VAL A 134 -18.11 4.38 -12.34
N LEU A 135 -17.66 5.38 -11.57
CA LEU A 135 -16.23 5.67 -11.42
C LEU A 135 -15.47 4.53 -10.73
N LEU A 136 -15.95 4.08 -9.56
CA LEU A 136 -15.28 3.01 -8.81
C LEU A 136 -15.32 1.68 -9.58
N PRO A 137 -16.49 1.18 -10.05
CA PRO A 137 -16.55 -0.10 -10.77
C PRO A 137 -15.69 -0.14 -12.03
N GLU A 138 -15.65 0.95 -12.80
CA GLU A 138 -14.84 1.01 -14.03
C GLU A 138 -13.34 1.08 -13.72
N ALA A 139 -12.95 1.72 -12.62
CA ALA A 139 -11.55 1.79 -12.17
C ALA A 139 -11.07 0.54 -11.39
N LEU A 140 -11.98 -0.36 -10.97
CA LEU A 140 -11.66 -1.51 -10.11
C LEU A 140 -10.48 -2.35 -10.62
N PRO A 141 -10.38 -2.73 -11.91
CA PRO A 141 -9.24 -3.52 -12.40
C PRO A 141 -7.91 -2.81 -12.18
N GLY A 142 -7.86 -1.49 -12.44
CA GLY A 142 -6.69 -0.66 -12.20
C GLY A 142 -6.35 -0.51 -10.72
N ILE A 143 -7.36 -0.29 -9.87
CA ILE A 143 -7.19 -0.19 -8.41
C ILE A 143 -6.63 -1.51 -7.84
N VAL A 144 -7.11 -2.66 -8.28
CA VAL A 144 -6.61 -3.97 -7.83
C VAL A 144 -5.18 -4.22 -8.31
N GLY A 145 -4.86 -3.89 -9.56
CA GLY A 145 -3.49 -3.94 -10.06
C GLY A 145 -2.55 -3.03 -9.25
N GLY A 146 -2.99 -1.80 -8.98
CA GLY A 146 -2.26 -0.85 -8.16
C GLY A 146 -2.08 -1.26 -6.70
N PHE A 147 -3.09 -1.92 -6.12
CA PHE A 147 -3.01 -2.48 -4.77
C PHE A 147 -2.01 -3.64 -4.70
N THR A 148 -1.95 -4.47 -5.76
CA THR A 148 -0.95 -5.54 -5.89
C THR A 148 0.46 -4.97 -5.88
N ILE A 149 0.72 -3.90 -6.65
CA ILE A 149 2.00 -3.18 -6.62
C ILE A 149 2.30 -2.67 -5.21
N THR A 150 1.30 -2.12 -4.52
CA THR A 150 1.44 -1.63 -3.13
C THR A 150 1.84 -2.74 -2.16
N LEU A 151 1.24 -3.93 -2.28
CA LEU A 151 1.60 -5.09 -1.46
C LEU A 151 3.06 -5.50 -1.67
N VAL A 152 3.53 -5.52 -2.92
CA VAL A 152 4.93 -5.81 -3.23
C VAL A 152 5.87 -4.75 -2.65
N THR A 153 5.52 -3.47 -2.76
CA THR A 153 6.27 -2.38 -2.13
C THR A 153 6.30 -2.50 -0.60
N LEU A 154 5.19 -2.92 0.02
CA LEU A 154 5.12 -3.16 1.46
C LEU A 154 6.00 -4.34 1.91
N ILE A 155 6.11 -5.41 1.12
CA ILE A 155 7.06 -6.51 1.43
C ILE A 155 8.51 -6.00 1.41
N ASN A 156 8.87 -5.20 0.41
CA ASN A 156 10.21 -4.61 0.35
C ASN A 156 10.47 -3.68 1.54
N SER A 157 9.46 -2.89 1.92
CA SER A 157 9.53 -1.96 3.06
C SER A 157 9.58 -2.69 4.40
N SER A 158 8.83 -3.79 4.58
CA SER A 158 8.89 -4.59 5.80
C SER A 158 10.24 -5.29 5.97
N ALA A 159 10.88 -5.70 4.87
CA ALA A 159 12.25 -6.22 4.91
C ALA A 159 13.25 -5.16 5.39
N MET A 160 13.14 -3.91 4.91
CA MET A 160 13.94 -2.78 5.40
C MET A 160 13.66 -2.48 6.88
N ALA A 161 12.39 -2.54 7.30
CA ALA A 161 12.00 -2.37 8.70
C ALA A 161 12.60 -3.47 9.59
N GLY A 162 12.73 -4.70 9.07
CA GLY A 162 13.39 -5.83 9.74
C GLY A 162 14.81 -5.50 10.18
N ALA A 163 15.60 -4.79 9.36
CA ALA A 163 16.95 -4.36 9.71
C ALA A 163 16.98 -3.37 10.90
N ILE A 164 15.87 -2.69 11.19
CA ILE A 164 15.72 -1.72 12.29
C ILE A 164 15.03 -2.39 13.51
N GLY A 165 14.86 -3.71 13.49
CA GLY A 165 14.31 -4.46 14.61
C GLY A 165 12.78 -4.60 14.59
N ALA A 166 12.15 -4.51 13.41
CA ALA A 166 10.74 -4.85 13.23
C ALA A 166 10.45 -6.36 13.38
N GLY A 167 11.45 -7.21 13.18
CA GLY A 167 11.26 -8.66 13.05
C GLY A 167 11.01 -9.07 11.59
N GLY A 168 10.34 -10.21 11.40
CA GLY A 168 10.05 -10.73 10.07
C GLY A 168 11.25 -11.31 9.32
N LEU A 169 11.00 -11.67 8.07
CA LEU A 169 12.02 -12.24 7.18
C LEU A 169 13.22 -11.30 6.98
N GLY A 170 12.99 -9.99 6.94
CA GLY A 170 14.05 -8.99 6.82
C GLY A 170 15.02 -9.00 8.00
N ASP A 171 14.51 -9.15 9.23
CA ASP A 171 15.36 -9.25 10.43
C ASP A 171 16.22 -10.51 10.41
N ILE A 172 15.66 -11.64 9.96
CA ILE A 172 16.41 -12.89 9.82
C ILE A 172 17.51 -12.76 8.76
N ALA A 173 17.18 -12.19 7.59
CA ALA A 173 18.14 -11.94 6.52
C ALA A 173 19.28 -11.04 7.01
N TYR A 174 18.94 -9.99 7.75
CA TYR A 174 19.92 -9.03 8.24
C TYR A 174 20.81 -9.61 9.35
N ARG A 175 20.23 -10.19 10.41
CA ARG A 175 20.98 -10.66 11.58
C ARG A 175 21.76 -11.95 11.33
N TYR A 176 21.22 -12.87 10.53
CA TYR A 176 21.84 -14.17 10.32
C TYR A 176 22.48 -14.27 8.94
N GLY A 177 21.76 -13.86 7.88
CA GLY A 177 22.33 -13.87 6.54
C GLY A 177 23.49 -12.89 6.36
N TYR A 178 23.25 -11.61 6.69
CA TYR A 178 24.22 -10.54 6.45
C TYR A 178 25.25 -10.43 7.58
N GLN A 179 24.82 -10.19 8.83
CA GLN A 179 25.75 -9.93 9.94
C GLN A 179 26.60 -11.14 10.33
N ARG A 180 26.09 -12.37 10.18
CA ARG A 180 26.82 -13.61 10.48
C ARG A 180 27.39 -14.30 9.25
N PHE A 181 27.24 -13.69 8.07
CA PHE A 181 27.70 -14.23 6.80
C PHE A 181 27.19 -15.66 6.50
N ASP A 182 25.99 -15.99 6.95
CA ASP A 182 25.36 -17.29 6.64
C ASP A 182 24.68 -17.21 5.26
N SER A 183 25.43 -17.57 4.22
CA SER A 183 24.96 -17.58 2.84
C SER A 183 23.75 -18.51 2.62
N GLN A 184 23.65 -19.59 3.38
CA GLN A 184 22.53 -20.54 3.25
C GLN A 184 21.23 -19.92 3.77
N ILE A 185 21.27 -19.25 4.92
CA ILE A 185 20.11 -18.51 5.44
C ILE A 185 19.74 -17.35 4.52
N MET A 186 20.73 -16.60 4.03
CA MET A 186 20.50 -15.50 3.08
C MET A 186 19.74 -15.99 1.84
N LEU A 187 20.24 -17.06 1.18
CA LEU A 187 19.59 -17.63 0.01
C LEU A 187 18.17 -18.13 0.32
N THR A 188 17.98 -18.78 1.47
CA THR A 188 16.67 -19.28 1.89
C THR A 188 15.66 -18.13 2.03
N VAL A 189 16.05 -17.04 2.69
CA VAL A 189 15.16 -15.87 2.86
C VAL A 189 14.85 -15.19 1.53
N ILE A 190 15.84 -15.05 0.64
CA ILE A 190 15.63 -14.51 -0.71
C ILE A 190 14.58 -15.34 -1.46
N VAL A 191 14.73 -16.66 -1.48
CA VAL A 191 13.77 -17.56 -2.16
C VAL A 191 12.37 -17.41 -1.57
N MET A 192 12.24 -17.33 -0.25
CA MET A 192 10.94 -17.13 0.39
C MET A 192 10.30 -15.79 0.06
N LEU A 193 11.07 -14.68 0.06
CA LEU A 193 10.57 -13.36 -0.31
C LEU A 193 10.14 -13.31 -1.79
N VAL A 194 10.95 -13.90 -2.68
CA VAL A 194 10.61 -14.01 -4.11
C VAL A 194 9.34 -14.84 -4.31
N ALA A 195 9.23 -15.98 -3.62
CA ALA A 195 8.03 -16.82 -3.68
C ALA A 195 6.79 -16.07 -3.16
N LEU A 196 6.92 -15.34 -2.04
CA LEU A 196 5.82 -14.53 -1.48
C LEU A 196 5.36 -13.45 -2.46
N VAL A 197 6.30 -12.69 -3.04
CA VAL A 197 6.00 -11.65 -4.04
C VAL A 197 5.36 -12.28 -5.28
N ALA A 198 5.87 -13.40 -5.78
CA ALA A 198 5.31 -14.09 -6.92
C ALA A 198 3.86 -14.56 -6.67
N VAL A 199 3.57 -15.10 -5.49
CA VAL A 199 2.20 -15.51 -5.11
C VAL A 199 1.26 -14.32 -5.11
N ILE A 200 1.66 -13.19 -4.52
CA ILE A 200 0.86 -11.97 -4.50
C ILE A 200 0.65 -11.42 -5.90
N GLN A 201 1.70 -11.34 -6.71
CA GLN A 201 1.61 -10.83 -8.08
C GLN A 201 0.68 -11.69 -8.94
N LEU A 202 0.87 -13.02 -8.94
CA LEU A 202 0.02 -13.95 -9.69
C LEU A 202 -1.43 -13.92 -9.21
N GLY A 203 -1.66 -13.76 -7.90
CA GLY A 203 -3.00 -13.59 -7.34
C GLY A 203 -3.65 -12.28 -7.79
N GLY A 204 -2.92 -11.17 -7.64
CA GLY A 204 -3.36 -9.84 -8.03
C GLY A 204 -3.66 -9.72 -9.52
N ASP A 205 -2.78 -10.23 -10.38
CA ASP A 205 -2.95 -10.22 -11.84
C ASP A 205 -4.19 -11.02 -12.26
N ARG A 206 -4.44 -12.17 -11.62
CA ARG A 206 -5.65 -12.98 -11.88
C ARG A 206 -6.92 -12.25 -11.44
N LEU A 207 -6.90 -11.63 -10.26
CA LEU A 207 -8.02 -10.83 -9.75
C LEU A 207 -8.32 -9.63 -10.66
N ALA A 208 -7.29 -8.88 -11.06
CA ALA A 208 -7.43 -7.74 -11.96
C ALA A 208 -7.99 -8.16 -13.32
N LYS A 209 -7.52 -9.27 -13.89
CA LYS A 209 -8.05 -9.82 -15.15
C LYS A 209 -9.51 -10.26 -15.03
N GLY A 210 -9.89 -10.89 -13.92
CA GLY A 210 -11.28 -11.31 -13.68
C GLY A 210 -12.26 -10.14 -13.50
N LEU A 211 -11.76 -8.99 -13.06
CA LEU A 211 -12.55 -7.77 -12.90
C LEU A 211 -12.62 -6.93 -14.18
N ASN A 212 -11.66 -7.10 -15.10
CA ASN A 212 -11.67 -6.41 -16.37
C ASN A 212 -12.75 -7.00 -17.27
N LYS A 213 -13.87 -6.28 -17.44
CA LYS A 213 -15.01 -6.69 -18.27
C LYS A 213 -14.93 -6.17 -19.71
N ARG A 214 -13.76 -5.67 -20.13
CA ARG A 214 -13.48 -5.28 -21.52
C ARG A 214 -13.15 -6.48 -22.38
#